data_AF-A0A2T5MIA2-F1
#
_entry.id   AF-A0A2T5MIA2-F1
#
_cell.length_a   1.000
_cell.length_b   1.000
_cell.length_c   1.000
_cell.angle_alpha   90.00
_cell.angle_beta   90.00
_cell.angle_gamma   90.00
#
_symmetry.space_group_name_H-M   'P 1'
#
loop_
_entity.id
_entity.type
_entity.pdbx_description
1 polymer ?
#
loop_
_entity_poly.entity_id
_entity_poly.type
_entity_poly.pdbx_seq_one_letter_code
_entity_poly.pdbx_strand_id
1 'polypeptide(L)'
;MDWHVNNEALPTLQFSPAAALVLQGILALVIFGVALELSFADFRRLLSQPKPVFAALFSQLLVLPLLTFGLIWVLDPSPGLALGLMMTAACPGGNMSNLLTHWSGGRTSVSMSATTISSLISPITTPLTFALLGGLHPATQAALQEIRVPALELVMTIAVALMLPLLAGMTLASKKPELAKRLLMPLRRFGLIVFFGFVVVALAANGRLFLHVISTLFVLVLLHNLLAMVSGYGVGALFRVSEGERRAITFETGIHNTALGLTLVFSYFPTQTNMILVLGWWGVWQLGTGGVLAWLWARRRPAASSVYR
;
A
#
# COMPACT_ATOMS: atom_id res chain seq x y z
N MET A 1 21.39 8.87 13.64
CA MET A 1 20.84 9.05 12.29
C MET A 1 19.90 10.24 12.37
N ASP A 2 20.06 11.24 11.51
CA ASP A 2 19.19 12.42 11.55
C ASP A 2 17.87 12.09 10.84
N TRP A 3 16.77 12.10 11.59
CA TRP A 3 15.43 11.80 11.09
C TRP A 3 14.67 13.08 10.66
N HIS A 4 15.26 14.27 10.89
CA HIS A 4 14.67 15.55 10.56
C HIS A 4 15.10 16.01 9.17
N VAL A 5 14.52 15.40 8.14
CA VAL A 5 14.68 15.87 6.76
C VAL A 5 13.75 17.06 6.54
N ASN A 6 14.30 18.27 6.53
CA ASN A 6 13.56 19.53 6.34
C ASN A 6 12.96 19.64 4.94
N ASN A 7 11.63 19.84 4.86
CA ASN A 7 10.92 20.07 3.61
C ASN A 7 11.42 21.33 2.86
N GLU A 8 11.85 22.38 3.57
CA GLU A 8 12.32 23.64 2.97
C GLU A 8 13.60 23.47 2.12
N ALA A 9 14.36 22.40 2.36
CA ALA A 9 15.55 22.06 1.58
C ALA A 9 15.20 21.21 0.33
N LEU A 10 13.96 20.73 0.20
CA LEU A 10 13.50 19.94 -0.94
C LEU A 10 12.81 20.87 -1.94
N PRO A 11 13.16 20.86 -3.24
CA PRO A 11 12.37 21.57 -4.22
C PRO A 11 10.95 20.99 -4.24
N THR A 12 9.96 21.87 -4.22
CA THR A 12 8.55 21.49 -4.36
C THR A 12 8.33 20.89 -5.75
N LEU A 13 7.84 19.66 -5.83
CA LEU A 13 7.41 19.04 -7.09
C LEU A 13 6.10 19.71 -7.54
N GLN A 14 6.20 20.86 -8.21
CA GLN A 14 5.04 21.55 -8.78
C GLN A 14 4.73 20.98 -10.15
N PHE A 15 3.65 20.20 -10.25
CA PHE A 15 3.13 19.72 -11.53
C PHE A 15 2.26 20.81 -12.16
N SER A 16 2.41 21.02 -13.47
CA SER A 16 1.44 21.84 -14.20
C SER A 16 0.04 21.18 -14.16
N PRO A 17 -1.06 21.94 -14.30
CA PRO A 17 -2.41 21.35 -14.30
C PRO A 17 -2.57 20.22 -15.32
N ALA A 18 -1.91 20.34 -16.48
CA ALA A 18 -1.86 19.30 -17.51
C ALA A 18 -1.09 18.05 -17.02
N ALA A 19 0.06 18.23 -16.36
CA ALA A 19 0.82 17.12 -15.80
C ALA A 19 0.07 16.40 -14.67
N ALA A 20 -0.67 17.15 -13.83
CA ALA A 20 -1.52 16.58 -12.78
C ALA A 20 -2.65 15.72 -13.35
N LEU A 21 -3.33 16.19 -14.41
CA LEU A 21 -4.39 15.44 -15.08
C LEU A 21 -3.86 14.17 -15.76
N VAL A 22 -2.69 14.26 -16.42
CA VAL A 22 -2.00 13.09 -16.99
C VAL A 22 -1.67 12.08 -15.90
N LEU A 23 -1.14 12.54 -14.76
CA LEU A 23 -0.78 11.68 -13.64
C LEU A 23 -2.02 10.97 -13.04
N GLN A 24 -3.13 11.68 -12.86
CA GLN A 24 -4.39 11.09 -12.41
C GLN A 24 -4.90 10.02 -13.38
N GLY A 25 -4.85 10.28 -14.69
CA GLY A 25 -5.24 9.31 -15.72
C GLY A 25 -4.36 8.06 -15.71
N ILE A 26 -3.05 8.24 -15.55
CA ILE A 26 -2.09 7.15 -15.41
C ILE A 26 -2.41 6.31 -14.17
N LEU A 27 -2.64 6.94 -13.02
CA LEU A 27 -2.92 6.25 -11.77
C LEU A 27 -4.26 5.50 -11.82
N ALA A 28 -5.30 6.11 -12.40
CA ALA A 28 -6.58 5.44 -12.65
C ALA A 28 -6.41 4.20 -13.54
N LEU A 29 -5.56 4.28 -14.58
CA LEU A 29 -5.26 3.16 -15.47
C LEU A 29 -4.49 2.04 -14.74
N VAL A 30 -3.57 2.39 -13.84
CA VAL A 30 -2.86 1.43 -12.99
C VAL A 30 -3.83 0.72 -12.03
N ILE A 31 -4.70 1.47 -11.34
CA ILE A 31 -5.71 0.89 -10.43
C ILE A 31 -6.69 0.00 -11.21
N PHE A 32 -7.09 0.41 -12.42
CA PHE A 32 -7.92 -0.40 -13.30
C PHE A 32 -7.23 -1.71 -13.68
N GLY A 33 -5.94 -1.67 -14.05
CA GLY A 33 -5.17 -2.87 -14.36
C GLY A 33 -5.06 -3.85 -13.20
N VAL A 34 -4.85 -3.34 -11.98
CA VAL A 34 -4.89 -4.10 -10.72
C VAL A 34 -6.28 -4.73 -10.51
N ALA A 35 -7.34 -4.00 -10.79
CA ALA A 35 -8.71 -4.48 -10.61
C ALA A 35 -9.12 -5.62 -11.57
N LEU A 36 -8.42 -5.80 -12.70
CA LEU A 36 -8.67 -6.90 -13.62
C LEU A 36 -8.35 -8.28 -13.04
N GLU A 37 -7.53 -8.34 -11.99
CA GLU A 37 -7.18 -9.60 -11.29
C GLU A 37 -8.19 -9.96 -10.19
N LEU A 38 -9.05 -9.03 -9.78
CA LEU A 38 -10.01 -9.22 -8.70
C LEU A 38 -11.33 -9.77 -9.27
N SER A 39 -11.90 -10.79 -8.61
CA SER A 39 -13.15 -11.40 -9.01
C SER A 39 -14.26 -11.23 -7.97
N PHE A 40 -15.48 -10.94 -8.43
CA PHE A 40 -16.67 -11.04 -7.58
C PHE A 40 -16.87 -12.45 -7.00
N ALA A 41 -16.33 -13.49 -7.64
CA ALA A 41 -16.40 -14.86 -7.13
C ALA A 41 -15.57 -15.04 -5.84
N ASP A 42 -14.53 -14.24 -5.63
CA ASP A 42 -13.71 -14.28 -4.41
C ASP A 42 -14.49 -13.77 -3.17
N PHE A 43 -15.58 -13.02 -3.38
CA PHE A 43 -16.52 -12.64 -2.30
C PHE A 43 -17.34 -13.81 -1.75
N ARG A 44 -17.63 -14.85 -2.54
CA ARG A 44 -18.32 -16.03 -2.00
C ARG A 44 -17.38 -16.89 -1.15
N ARG A 45 -16.09 -16.90 -1.46
CA ARG A 45 -15.05 -17.56 -0.65
C ARG A 45 -14.76 -16.83 0.67
N LEU A 46 -15.13 -15.55 0.77
CA LEU A 46 -15.05 -14.75 2.00
C LEU A 46 -15.72 -15.44 3.19
N LEU A 47 -16.84 -16.12 2.95
CA LEU A 47 -17.64 -16.77 3.97
C LEU A 47 -17.11 -18.15 4.37
N SER A 48 -16.20 -18.75 3.60
CA SER A 48 -15.71 -20.10 3.89
C SER A 48 -14.49 -20.13 4.81
N GLN A 49 -13.76 -19.03 4.98
CA GLN A 49 -12.58 -18.93 5.85
C GLN A 49 -12.52 -17.61 6.65
N PRO A 50 -13.48 -17.34 7.55
CA PRO A 50 -13.63 -16.03 8.19
C PRO A 50 -12.46 -15.67 9.12
N LYS A 51 -11.90 -16.65 9.82
CA LYS A 51 -10.84 -16.43 10.82
C LYS A 51 -9.53 -15.88 10.25
N PRO A 52 -8.88 -16.50 9.24
CA PRO A 52 -7.63 -15.97 8.69
C PRO A 52 -7.82 -14.65 7.94
N VAL A 53 -8.98 -14.44 7.30
CA VAL A 53 -9.30 -13.17 6.64
C VAL A 53 -9.48 -12.05 7.68
N PHE A 54 -10.20 -12.31 8.77
CA PHE A 54 -10.31 -11.36 9.88
C PHE A 54 -8.94 -11.04 10.49
N ALA A 55 -8.09 -12.04 10.71
CA ALA A 55 -6.73 -11.82 11.23
C ALA A 55 -5.89 -10.94 10.29
N ALA A 56 -6.02 -11.11 8.97
CA ALA A 56 -5.37 -10.24 7.98
C ALA A 56 -5.85 -8.80 8.09
N LEU A 57 -7.17 -8.57 8.09
CA LEU A 57 -7.75 -7.23 8.22
C LEU A 57 -7.42 -6.58 9.56
N PHE A 58 -7.46 -7.34 10.65
CA PHE A 58 -7.07 -6.86 11.98
C PHE A 58 -5.60 -6.43 12.03
N SER A 59 -4.72 -7.24 11.43
CA SER A 59 -3.30 -6.92 11.33
C SER A 59 -3.08 -5.62 10.53
N GLN A 60 -3.72 -5.50 9.37
CA GLN A 60 -3.50 -4.41 8.44
C GLN A 60 -4.18 -3.10 8.86
N LEU A 61 -5.43 -3.14 9.34
CA LEU A 61 -6.25 -1.95 9.60
C LEU A 61 -6.11 -1.42 11.03
N LEU A 62 -5.57 -2.22 11.96
CA LEU A 62 -5.42 -1.82 13.35
C LEU A 62 -3.99 -1.97 13.84
N VAL A 63 -3.43 -3.18 13.80
CA VAL A 63 -2.11 -3.44 14.39
C VAL A 63 -1.02 -2.62 13.70
N LEU A 64 -0.96 -2.65 12.37
CA LEU A 64 0.04 -1.89 11.63
C LEU A 64 -0.09 -0.37 11.83
N PRO A 65 -1.27 0.27 11.71
CA PRO A 65 -1.44 1.68 12.05
C PRO A 65 -0.93 2.07 13.45
N LEU A 66 -1.25 1.27 14.47
CA LEU A 66 -0.79 1.51 15.84
C LEU A 66 0.73 1.36 15.97
N LEU A 67 1.31 0.32 15.35
CA LEU A 67 2.76 0.13 15.33
C LEU A 67 3.47 1.23 14.55
N THR A 68 2.88 1.73 13.47
CA THR A 68 3.38 2.86 12.70
C THR A 68 3.42 4.11 13.54
N PHE A 69 2.34 4.38 14.30
CA PHE A 69 2.28 5.50 15.23
C PHE A 69 3.36 5.39 16.32
N GLY A 70 3.53 4.21 16.91
CA GLY A 70 4.60 3.95 17.88
C GLY A 70 6.00 4.11 17.29
N LEU A 71 6.22 3.65 16.06
CA LEU A 71 7.49 3.81 15.35
C LEU A 71 7.84 5.29 15.15
N ILE A 72 6.84 6.10 14.78
CA ILE A 72 7.00 7.56 14.61
C ILE A 72 7.34 8.21 15.94
N TRP A 73 6.68 7.83 17.04
CA TRP A 73 7.02 8.33 18.39
C TRP A 73 8.45 8.00 18.83
N VAL A 74 8.96 6.81 18.48
CA VAL A 74 10.29 6.36 18.88
C VAL A 74 11.38 7.00 18.02
N LEU A 75 11.15 7.14 16.72
CA LEU A 75 12.15 7.63 15.78
C LEU A 75 12.08 9.15 15.55
N ASP A 76 10.97 9.80 15.90
CA ASP A 76 10.70 11.23 15.72
C ASP A 76 11.10 11.77 14.32
N PRO A 77 10.61 11.18 13.22
CA PRO A 77 10.93 11.67 11.89
C PRO A 77 10.25 13.01 11.60
N SER A 78 10.76 13.74 10.61
CA SER A 78 10.13 15.00 10.19
C SER A 78 8.64 14.81 9.83
N PRO A 79 7.78 15.83 10.03
CA PRO A 79 6.33 15.69 9.85
C PRO A 79 5.92 15.13 8.48
N GLY A 80 6.61 15.52 7.40
CA GLY A 80 6.34 15.01 6.06
C GLY A 80 6.66 13.52 5.90
N LEU A 81 7.75 13.04 6.52
CA LEU A 81 8.10 11.62 6.51
C LEU A 81 7.12 10.82 7.37
N ALA A 82 6.77 11.32 8.55
CA ALA A 82 5.77 10.73 9.43
C ALA A 82 4.42 10.56 8.72
N LEU A 83 3.91 11.61 8.08
CA LEU A 83 2.68 11.56 7.29
C LEU A 83 2.79 10.56 6.12
N GLY A 84 3.95 10.45 5.47
CA GLY A 84 4.18 9.44 4.43
C GLY A 84 4.04 8.00 4.95
N LEU A 85 4.62 7.72 6.12
CA LEU A 85 4.51 6.40 6.78
C LEU A 85 3.07 6.12 7.23
N MET A 86 2.39 7.11 7.82
CA MET A 86 0.97 7.00 8.21
C MET A 86 0.06 6.75 7.02
N MET A 87 0.27 7.46 5.90
CA MET A 87 -0.50 7.25 4.66
C MET A 87 -0.28 5.84 4.10
N THR A 88 0.96 5.36 4.16
CA THR A 88 1.30 3.99 3.73
C THR A 88 0.55 2.96 4.56
N ALA A 89 0.59 3.09 5.89
CA ALA A 89 -0.10 2.18 6.81
C ALA A 89 -1.64 2.24 6.70
N ALA A 90 -2.19 3.39 6.29
CA ALA A 90 -3.62 3.56 6.07
C ALA A 90 -4.12 2.95 4.76
N CYS A 91 -3.23 2.74 3.78
CA CYS A 91 -3.61 2.18 2.48
C CYS A 91 -4.03 0.71 2.57
N PRO A 92 -4.94 0.24 1.71
CA PRO A 92 -5.32 -1.17 1.63
C PRO A 92 -4.15 -2.03 1.14
N GLY A 93 -4.31 -3.36 1.25
CA GLY A 93 -3.37 -4.33 0.72
C GLY A 93 -3.21 -4.17 -0.79
N GLY A 94 -2.02 -4.48 -1.32
CA GLY A 94 -1.74 -4.38 -2.76
C GLY A 94 -1.74 -5.75 -3.42
N ASN A 95 -2.24 -5.88 -4.65
CA ASN A 95 -2.33 -7.16 -5.38
C ASN A 95 -1.03 -7.98 -5.47
N MET A 96 0.13 -7.32 -5.39
CA MET A 96 1.41 -8.03 -5.33
C MET A 96 1.51 -8.95 -4.10
N SER A 97 0.74 -8.70 -3.03
CA SER A 97 0.58 -9.60 -1.88
C SER A 97 0.08 -10.98 -2.32
N ASN A 98 -0.89 -11.05 -3.24
CA ASN A 98 -1.47 -12.29 -3.75
C ASN A 98 -0.42 -13.14 -4.48
N LEU A 99 0.38 -12.49 -5.33
CA LEU A 99 1.44 -13.15 -6.10
C LEU A 99 2.56 -13.65 -5.19
N LEU A 100 3.01 -12.83 -4.24
CA LEU A 100 4.05 -13.19 -3.28
C LEU A 100 3.57 -14.31 -2.35
N THR A 101 2.32 -14.25 -1.91
CA THR A 101 1.66 -15.32 -1.16
C THR A 101 1.71 -16.63 -1.95
N HIS A 102 1.31 -16.60 -3.23
CA HIS A 102 1.35 -17.78 -4.08
C HIS A 102 2.77 -18.35 -4.22
N TRP A 103 3.76 -17.50 -4.53
CA TRP A 103 5.16 -17.92 -4.69
C TRP A 103 5.76 -18.49 -3.41
N SER A 104 5.38 -17.94 -2.26
CA SER A 104 5.81 -18.44 -0.95
C SER A 104 5.18 -19.78 -0.55
N GLY A 105 4.21 -20.32 -1.31
CA GLY A 105 3.41 -21.47 -0.90
C GLY A 105 2.38 -21.15 0.20
N GLY A 106 1.99 -19.88 0.33
CA GLY A 106 0.93 -19.42 1.21
C GLY A 106 -0.46 -19.65 0.63
N ARG A 107 -1.50 -19.41 1.45
CA ARG A 107 -2.90 -19.53 1.02
C ARG A 107 -3.36 -18.29 0.27
N THR A 108 -3.22 -18.33 -1.06
CA THR A 108 -3.63 -17.23 -1.96
C THR A 108 -5.10 -16.83 -1.78
N SER A 109 -5.98 -17.77 -1.44
CA SER A 109 -7.40 -17.48 -1.17
C SER A 109 -7.60 -16.46 -0.04
N VAL A 110 -6.81 -16.56 1.04
CA VAL A 110 -6.88 -15.63 2.17
C VAL A 110 -6.40 -14.25 1.76
N SER A 111 -5.26 -14.18 1.05
CA SER A 111 -4.70 -12.91 0.55
C SER A 111 -5.71 -12.21 -0.35
N MET A 112 -6.24 -12.91 -1.37
CA MET A 112 -7.18 -12.31 -2.32
C MET A 112 -8.45 -11.81 -1.64
N SER A 113 -9.01 -12.57 -0.69
CA SER A 113 -10.18 -12.14 0.07
C SER A 113 -9.88 -10.92 0.94
N ALA A 114 -8.76 -10.90 1.65
CA ALA A 114 -8.37 -9.77 2.49
C ALA A 114 -8.10 -8.50 1.68
N THR A 115 -7.37 -8.59 0.55
CA THR A 115 -7.09 -7.45 -0.35
C THR A 115 -8.38 -6.88 -0.92
N THR A 116 -9.30 -7.76 -1.31
CA THR A 116 -10.58 -7.35 -1.88
C THR A 116 -11.43 -6.59 -0.86
N ILE A 117 -11.56 -7.14 0.37
CA ILE A 117 -12.31 -6.45 1.43
C ILE A 117 -11.64 -5.13 1.78
N SER A 118 -10.33 -5.15 2.04
CA SER A 118 -9.59 -3.96 2.47
C SER A 118 -9.69 -2.86 1.42
N SER A 119 -9.63 -3.20 0.13
CA SER A 119 -9.82 -2.26 -0.98
C SER A 119 -11.23 -1.67 -1.02
N LEU A 120 -12.28 -2.46 -0.80
CA LEU A 120 -13.66 -1.96 -0.80
C LEU A 120 -13.96 -1.00 0.35
N ILE A 121 -13.42 -1.28 1.54
CA ILE A 121 -13.66 -0.43 2.72
C ILE A 121 -12.67 0.75 2.78
N SER A 122 -11.62 0.73 1.95
CA SER A 122 -10.57 1.75 1.89
C SER A 122 -11.06 3.19 1.71
N PRO A 123 -12.17 3.50 0.99
CA PRO A 123 -12.67 4.88 0.89
C PRO A 123 -13.05 5.48 2.24
N ILE A 124 -13.39 4.65 3.23
CA ILE A 124 -13.71 5.08 4.58
C ILE A 124 -12.51 4.87 5.50
N THR A 125 -11.89 3.69 5.48
CA THR A 125 -10.84 3.33 6.45
C THR A 125 -9.54 4.10 6.23
N THR A 126 -9.14 4.36 4.98
CA THR A 126 -7.89 5.08 4.66
C THR A 126 -7.93 6.52 5.19
N PRO A 127 -8.92 7.37 4.84
CA PRO A 127 -8.93 8.75 5.33
C PRO A 127 -9.15 8.82 6.84
N LEU A 128 -9.97 7.93 7.40
CA LEU A 128 -10.19 7.86 8.85
C LEU A 128 -8.90 7.52 9.60
N THR A 129 -8.21 6.46 9.17
CA THR A 129 -6.95 6.04 9.81
C THR A 129 -5.88 7.12 9.66
N PHE A 130 -5.74 7.69 8.46
CA PHE A 130 -4.76 8.75 8.21
C PHE A 130 -5.04 10.00 9.05
N ALA A 131 -6.30 10.46 9.12
CA ALA A 131 -6.69 11.61 9.93
C ALA A 131 -6.51 11.33 11.43
N LEU A 132 -6.83 10.12 11.90
CA LEU A 132 -6.64 9.73 13.29
C LEU A 132 -5.15 9.73 13.68
N LEU A 133 -4.30 9.05 12.91
CA LEU A 133 -2.86 9.00 13.21
C LEU A 133 -2.21 10.39 13.10
N GLY A 134 -2.51 11.12 12.02
CA GLY A 134 -1.94 12.45 11.77
C GLY A 134 -2.41 13.51 12.76
N GLY A 135 -3.66 13.39 13.25
CA GLY A 135 -4.23 14.32 14.22
C GLY A 135 -3.80 14.06 15.67
N LEU A 136 -3.44 12.82 16.02
CA LEU A 136 -3.01 12.45 17.38
C LEU A 136 -1.52 12.72 17.66
N HIS A 137 -0.68 12.87 16.64
CA HIS A 137 0.74 13.14 16.82
C HIS A 137 1.04 14.66 16.75
N PRO A 138 1.65 15.27 17.78
CA PRO A 138 1.84 16.72 17.85
C PRO A 138 2.58 17.33 16.64
N ALA A 139 3.63 16.65 16.16
CA ALA A 139 4.44 17.16 15.05
C ALA A 139 3.71 17.11 13.70
N THR A 140 2.74 16.20 13.52
CA THR A 140 1.98 16.07 12.26
C THR A 140 0.66 16.81 12.30
N GLN A 141 0.12 17.09 13.49
CA GLN A 141 -1.16 17.76 13.66
C GLN A 141 -1.16 19.15 13.00
N ALA A 142 -0.07 19.92 13.17
CA ALA A 142 0.08 21.23 12.53
C ALA A 142 0.09 21.12 10.99
N ALA A 143 0.91 20.21 10.45
CA ALA A 143 0.99 19.95 9.01
C ALA A 143 -0.34 19.44 8.42
N LEU A 144 -1.16 18.73 9.21
CA LEU A 144 -2.49 18.28 8.80
C LEU A 144 -3.50 19.45 8.78
N GLN A 145 -3.40 20.40 9.71
CA GLN A 145 -4.30 21.56 9.80
C GLN A 145 -4.10 22.58 8.68
N GLU A 146 -2.89 22.69 8.13
CA GLU A 146 -2.62 23.47 6.93
C GLU A 146 -3.41 22.93 5.72
N ILE A 147 -3.76 21.65 5.76
CA ILE A 147 -4.43 20.94 4.67
C ILE A 147 -5.91 20.83 5.02
N ARG A 148 -6.62 21.95 4.85
CA ARG A 148 -8.08 22.04 5.04
C ARG A 148 -8.82 21.32 3.91
N VAL A 149 -8.81 19.99 3.92
CA VAL A 149 -9.65 19.19 3.03
C VAL A 149 -10.87 18.71 3.82
N PRO A 150 -12.10 19.09 3.44
CA PRO A 150 -13.31 18.56 4.05
C PRO A 150 -13.32 17.04 4.00
N ALA A 151 -13.56 16.37 5.13
CA ALA A 151 -13.50 14.91 5.23
C ALA A 151 -14.41 14.20 4.20
N LEU A 152 -15.59 14.77 3.93
CA LEU A 152 -16.53 14.25 2.93
C LEU A 152 -15.96 14.34 1.50
N GLU A 153 -15.25 15.42 1.18
CA GLU A 153 -14.62 15.60 -0.13
C GLU A 153 -13.47 14.62 -0.34
N LEU A 154 -12.67 14.38 0.70
CA LEU A 154 -11.62 13.38 0.69
C LEU A 154 -12.19 11.96 0.47
N VAL A 155 -13.24 11.60 1.20
CA VAL A 155 -13.92 10.30 1.04
C VAL A 155 -14.50 10.15 -0.36
N MET A 156 -15.20 11.18 -0.87
CA MET A 156 -15.83 11.13 -2.20
C MET A 156 -14.79 11.03 -3.31
N THR A 157 -13.68 11.75 -3.22
CA THR A 157 -12.61 11.65 -4.21
C THR A 157 -11.88 10.33 -4.14
N ILE A 158 -11.60 9.78 -2.94
CA ILE A 158 -11.05 8.43 -2.82
C ILE A 158 -12.03 7.43 -3.43
N ALA A 159 -13.31 7.54 -3.11
CA ALA A 159 -14.34 6.67 -3.65
C ALA A 159 -14.38 6.75 -5.17
N VAL A 160 -14.40 7.94 -5.79
CA VAL A 160 -14.41 8.06 -7.25
C VAL A 160 -13.09 7.61 -7.86
N ALA A 161 -11.95 8.08 -7.37
CA ALA A 161 -10.63 7.80 -7.92
C ALA A 161 -10.23 6.31 -7.78
N LEU A 162 -10.70 5.63 -6.75
CA LEU A 162 -10.41 4.21 -6.52
C LEU A 162 -11.56 3.30 -6.95
N MET A 163 -12.79 3.53 -6.49
CA MET A 163 -13.91 2.61 -6.75
C MET A 163 -14.32 2.61 -8.21
N LEU A 164 -14.23 3.74 -8.93
CA LEU A 164 -14.61 3.77 -10.34
C LEU A 164 -13.70 2.86 -11.19
N PRO A 165 -12.36 3.02 -11.19
CA PRO A 165 -11.49 2.11 -11.92
C PRO A 165 -11.52 0.68 -11.35
N LEU A 166 -11.67 0.51 -10.04
CA LEU A 166 -11.78 -0.80 -9.40
C LEU A 166 -13.02 -1.58 -9.87
N LEU A 167 -14.20 -1.00 -9.73
CA LEU A 167 -15.47 -1.61 -10.14
C LEU A 167 -15.52 -1.81 -11.65
N ALA A 168 -14.98 -0.87 -12.44
CA ALA A 168 -14.89 -1.02 -13.89
C ALA A 168 -14.01 -2.22 -14.27
N GLY A 169 -12.83 -2.36 -13.65
CA GLY A 169 -11.92 -3.48 -13.90
C GLY A 169 -12.52 -4.82 -13.47
N MET A 170 -13.10 -4.90 -12.27
CA MET A 170 -13.78 -6.11 -11.79
C MET A 170 -14.98 -6.49 -12.67
N THR A 171 -15.75 -5.51 -13.14
CA THR A 171 -16.87 -5.74 -14.06
C THR A 171 -16.38 -6.27 -15.39
N LEU A 172 -15.27 -5.73 -15.93
CA LEU A 172 -14.67 -6.24 -17.15
C LEU A 172 -14.13 -7.66 -16.97
N ALA A 173 -13.43 -7.93 -15.87
CA ALA A 173 -12.93 -9.26 -15.53
C ALA A 173 -14.07 -10.29 -15.41
N SER A 174 -15.20 -9.89 -14.83
CA SER A 174 -16.38 -10.74 -14.70
C SER A 174 -17.13 -10.96 -16.01
N LYS A 175 -17.31 -9.92 -16.85
CA LYS A 175 -18.13 -9.99 -18.07
C LYS A 175 -17.35 -10.45 -19.31
N LYS A 176 -16.06 -10.12 -19.39
CA LYS A 176 -15.18 -10.41 -20.55
C LYS A 176 -13.81 -10.92 -20.07
N PRO A 177 -13.74 -12.11 -19.44
CA PRO A 177 -12.53 -12.63 -18.82
C PRO A 177 -11.35 -12.75 -19.79
N GLU A 178 -11.60 -13.13 -21.05
CA GLU A 178 -10.55 -13.24 -22.07
C GLU A 178 -9.94 -11.88 -22.44
N LEU A 179 -10.74 -10.81 -22.43
CA LEU A 179 -10.23 -9.45 -22.64
C LEU A 179 -9.44 -8.97 -21.43
N ALA A 180 -9.93 -9.22 -20.21
CA ALA A 180 -9.22 -8.87 -18.99
C ALA A 180 -7.84 -9.55 -18.91
N LYS A 181 -7.75 -10.85 -19.22
CA LYS A 181 -6.48 -11.58 -19.31
C LYS A 181 -5.51 -10.96 -20.32
N ARG A 182 -6.00 -10.53 -21.49
CA ARG A 182 -5.19 -9.87 -22.53
C ARG A 182 -4.68 -8.50 -22.10
N LEU A 183 -5.49 -7.72 -21.37
CA LEU A 183 -5.14 -6.37 -20.91
C LEU A 183 -4.24 -6.37 -19.67
N LEU A 184 -4.29 -7.44 -18.86
CA LEU A 184 -3.61 -7.51 -17.58
C LEU A 184 -2.09 -7.27 -17.68
N MET A 185 -1.40 -8.07 -18.50
CA MET A 185 0.06 -8.00 -18.60
C MET A 185 0.56 -6.67 -19.20
N PRO A 186 -0.06 -6.11 -20.26
CA PRO A 186 0.24 -4.77 -20.74
C PRO A 186 0.07 -3.69 -19.67
N LEU A 187 -1.06 -3.67 -18.95
CA LEU A 187 -1.34 -2.66 -17.92
C LEU A 187 -0.40 -2.78 -16.73
N ARG A 188 -0.04 -4.01 -16.33
CA ARG A 188 0.96 -4.25 -15.28
C ARG A 188 2.34 -3.73 -15.68
N ARG A 189 2.79 -4.02 -16.91
CA ARG A 189 4.07 -3.50 -17.44
C ARG A 189 4.04 -1.98 -17.53
N PHE A 190 2.94 -1.40 -17.99
CA PHE A 190 2.74 0.03 -18.04
C PHE A 190 2.86 0.65 -16.64
N GLY A 191 2.18 0.11 -15.64
CA GLY A 191 2.27 0.58 -14.26
C GLY A 191 3.67 0.51 -13.68
N LEU A 192 4.42 -0.57 -13.95
CA LEU A 192 5.83 -0.67 -13.56
C LEU A 192 6.70 0.36 -14.26
N ILE A 193 6.55 0.54 -15.58
CA ILE A 193 7.31 1.54 -16.36
C ILE A 193 7.03 2.95 -15.86
N VAL A 194 5.77 3.29 -15.63
CA VAL A 194 5.37 4.57 -15.04
C VAL A 194 6.02 4.76 -13.68
N PHE A 195 5.93 3.75 -12.81
CA PHE A 195 6.47 3.83 -11.47
C PHE A 195 8.00 4.00 -11.46
N PHE A 196 8.73 3.20 -12.23
CA PHE A 196 10.18 3.34 -12.38
C PHE A 196 10.56 4.65 -13.08
N GLY A 197 9.81 5.06 -14.10
CA GLY A 197 10.01 6.34 -14.78
C GLY A 197 9.83 7.51 -13.82
N PHE A 198 8.81 7.47 -12.97
CA PHE A 198 8.59 8.44 -11.91
C PHE A 198 9.78 8.48 -10.94
N VAL A 199 10.23 7.33 -10.46
CA VAL A 199 11.42 7.24 -9.59
C VAL A 199 12.63 7.85 -10.30
N VAL A 200 12.93 7.47 -11.54
CA VAL A 200 14.08 7.99 -12.30
C VAL A 200 13.99 9.50 -12.51
N VAL A 201 12.83 10.04 -12.85
CA VAL A 201 12.63 11.49 -13.01
C VAL A 201 12.83 12.21 -11.67
N ALA A 202 12.24 11.69 -10.60
CA ALA A 202 12.40 12.25 -9.26
C ALA A 202 13.88 12.24 -8.82
N LEU A 203 14.61 11.16 -9.12
CA LEU A 203 16.04 11.01 -8.87
C LEU A 203 16.89 11.96 -9.72
N ALA A 204 16.62 12.05 -11.01
CA ALA A 204 17.39 12.89 -11.93
C ALA A 204 17.22 14.38 -11.60
N ALA A 205 16.00 14.80 -11.26
CA ALA A 205 15.71 16.17 -10.84
C ALA A 205 16.33 16.50 -9.46
N ASN A 206 16.58 15.50 -8.61
CA ASN A 206 16.95 15.71 -7.21
C ASN A 206 18.16 14.88 -6.74
N GLY A 207 19.08 14.49 -7.62
CA GLY A 207 20.06 13.43 -7.32
C GLY A 207 20.93 13.68 -6.09
N ARG A 208 21.36 14.93 -5.85
CA ARG A 208 22.13 15.29 -4.65
C ARG A 208 21.30 15.21 -3.37
N LEU A 209 20.04 15.61 -3.46
CA LEU A 209 19.07 15.57 -2.38
C LEU A 209 18.69 14.13 -2.04
N PHE A 210 18.48 13.32 -3.06
CA PHE A 210 18.24 11.89 -2.89
C PHE A 210 19.43 11.23 -2.20
N LEU A 211 20.68 11.51 -2.59
CA LEU A 211 21.85 10.95 -1.88
C LEU A 211 21.95 11.35 -0.40
N HIS A 212 21.46 12.54 -0.04
CA HIS A 212 21.43 13.00 1.34
C HIS A 212 20.32 12.32 2.16
N VAL A 213 19.15 12.14 1.55
CA VAL A 213 17.91 11.68 2.21
C VAL A 213 17.71 10.16 2.10
N ILE A 214 18.31 9.51 1.11
CA ILE A 214 18.11 8.08 0.79
C ILE A 214 18.54 7.19 1.94
N SER A 215 19.59 7.52 2.69
CA SER A 215 20.02 6.70 3.82
C SER A 215 18.94 6.66 4.90
N THR A 216 18.44 7.83 5.32
CA THR A 216 17.34 8.00 6.28
C THR A 216 16.04 7.35 5.77
N LEU A 217 15.63 7.65 4.55
CA LEU A 217 14.44 7.06 3.91
C LEU A 217 14.54 5.53 3.81
N PHE A 218 15.70 5.03 3.40
CA PHE A 218 15.96 3.61 3.26
C PHE A 218 15.75 2.91 4.60
N VAL A 219 16.38 3.40 5.66
CA VAL A 219 16.27 2.77 6.98
C VAL A 219 14.86 2.90 7.55
N LEU A 220 14.20 4.06 7.42
CA LEU A 220 12.80 4.23 7.89
C LEU A 220 11.86 3.24 7.21
N VAL A 221 11.87 3.20 5.88
CA VAL A 221 11.00 2.32 5.10
C VAL A 221 11.36 0.84 5.29
N LEU A 222 12.65 0.52 5.46
CA LEU A 222 13.12 -0.81 5.84
C LEU A 222 12.52 -1.24 7.17
N LEU A 223 12.68 -0.44 8.21
CA LEU A 223 12.18 -0.76 9.55
C LEU A 223 10.67 -0.86 9.57
N HIS A 224 9.97 0.06 8.92
CA HIS A 224 8.51 0.06 8.86
C HIS A 224 7.96 -1.14 8.09
N ASN A 225 8.58 -1.50 6.96
CA ASN A 225 8.17 -2.68 6.19
C ASN A 225 8.47 -3.99 6.93
N LEU A 226 9.61 -4.08 7.60
CA LEU A 226 9.93 -5.22 8.45
C LEU A 226 8.95 -5.34 9.61
N LEU A 227 8.63 -4.22 10.27
CA LEU A 227 7.64 -4.15 11.34
C LEU A 227 6.28 -4.67 10.85
N ALA A 228 5.85 -4.26 9.66
CA ALA A 228 4.60 -4.71 9.04
C ALA A 228 4.59 -6.22 8.74
N MET A 229 5.68 -6.75 8.19
CA MET A 229 5.79 -8.19 7.91
C MET A 229 5.84 -9.02 9.19
N VAL A 230 6.64 -8.59 10.18
CA VAL A 230 6.76 -9.27 11.47
C VAL A 230 5.43 -9.22 12.23
N SER A 231 4.74 -8.08 12.23
CA SER A 231 3.43 -7.98 12.88
C SER A 231 2.40 -8.85 12.19
N GLY A 232 2.38 -8.90 10.86
CA GLY A 232 1.51 -9.80 10.10
C GLY A 232 1.73 -11.27 10.46
N TYR A 233 2.98 -11.72 10.46
CA TYR A 233 3.30 -13.09 10.88
C TYR A 233 2.92 -13.36 12.34
N GLY A 234 3.20 -12.40 13.23
CA GLY A 234 2.88 -12.47 14.66
C GLY A 234 1.38 -12.52 14.95
N VAL A 235 0.58 -11.71 14.26
CA VAL A 235 -0.89 -11.75 14.35
C VAL A 235 -1.41 -13.09 13.84
N GLY A 236 -0.90 -13.60 12.71
CA GLY A 236 -1.26 -14.94 12.25
C GLY A 236 -0.94 -16.03 13.28
N ALA A 237 0.20 -15.91 13.98
CA ALA A 237 0.56 -16.80 15.06
C ALA A 237 -0.37 -16.68 16.28
N LEU A 238 -0.71 -15.45 16.69
CA LEU A 238 -1.64 -15.16 17.78
C LEU A 238 -3.03 -15.76 17.53
N PHE A 239 -3.53 -15.62 16.30
CA PHE A 239 -4.80 -16.21 15.89
C PHE A 239 -4.69 -17.72 15.64
N ARG A 240 -3.51 -18.34 15.79
CA ARG A 240 -3.29 -19.78 15.61
C ARG A 240 -3.78 -20.29 14.26
N VAL A 241 -3.55 -19.52 13.19
CA VAL A 241 -3.84 -19.97 11.82
C VAL A 241 -2.68 -20.83 11.29
N SER A 242 -2.93 -21.61 10.24
CA SER A 242 -1.93 -22.47 9.60
C SER A 242 -0.79 -21.67 8.99
N GLU A 243 0.37 -22.28 8.81
CA GLU A 243 1.54 -21.61 8.23
C GLU A 243 1.25 -20.95 6.87
N GLY A 244 0.48 -21.62 5.99
CA GLY A 244 0.09 -21.03 4.72
C GLY A 244 -0.77 -19.76 4.87
N GLU A 245 -1.63 -19.71 5.87
CA GLU A 245 -2.45 -18.54 6.19
C GLU A 245 -1.61 -17.43 6.85
N ARG A 246 -0.63 -17.78 7.71
CA ARG A 246 0.31 -16.81 8.29
C ARG A 246 1.13 -16.09 7.22
N ARG A 247 1.62 -16.82 6.21
CA ARG A 247 2.33 -16.23 5.07
C ARG A 247 1.43 -15.25 4.31
N ALA A 248 0.17 -15.60 4.09
CA ALA A 248 -0.81 -14.70 3.47
C ALA A 248 -1.01 -13.42 4.29
N ILE A 249 -1.25 -13.54 5.61
CA ILE A 249 -1.41 -12.38 6.51
C ILE A 249 -0.15 -11.50 6.53
N THR A 250 1.03 -12.12 6.46
CA THR A 250 2.32 -11.41 6.43
C THR A 250 2.45 -10.53 5.19
N PHE A 251 2.19 -11.07 4.00
CA PHE A 251 2.24 -10.27 2.78
C PHE A 251 1.09 -9.27 2.71
N GLU A 252 -0.08 -9.60 3.24
CA GLU A 252 -1.21 -8.66 3.27
C GLU A 252 -0.92 -7.45 4.16
N THR A 253 -0.23 -7.66 5.29
CA THR A 253 0.19 -6.56 6.17
C THR A 253 1.40 -5.81 5.61
N GLY A 254 2.32 -6.49 4.92
CA GLY A 254 3.58 -5.90 4.47
C GLY A 254 3.56 -5.29 3.07
N ILE A 255 2.54 -5.58 2.25
CA ILE A 255 2.46 -5.16 0.85
C ILE A 255 1.19 -4.34 0.65
N HIS A 256 1.35 -3.05 0.40
CA HIS A 256 0.26 -2.10 0.27
C HIS A 256 0.05 -1.63 -1.18
N ASN A 257 -1.13 -1.07 -1.42
CA ASN A 257 -1.44 -0.40 -2.67
C ASN A 257 -0.81 1.00 -2.71
N THR A 258 0.46 1.07 -3.12
CA THR A 258 1.19 2.34 -3.23
C THR A 258 0.67 3.26 -4.33
N ALA A 259 0.03 2.71 -5.37
CA ALA A 259 -0.59 3.53 -6.41
C ALA A 259 -1.72 4.39 -5.83
N LEU A 260 -2.56 3.82 -4.95
CA LEU A 260 -3.57 4.59 -4.22
C LEU A 260 -2.91 5.68 -3.35
N GLY A 261 -1.94 5.31 -2.53
CA GLY A 261 -1.28 6.26 -1.63
C GLY A 261 -0.67 7.44 -2.39
N LEU A 262 0.05 7.18 -3.49
CA LEU A 262 0.59 8.22 -4.36
C LEU A 262 -0.52 9.08 -4.98
N THR A 263 -1.63 8.48 -5.43
CA THR A 263 -2.78 9.23 -5.95
C THR A 263 -3.30 10.24 -4.94
N LEU A 264 -3.40 9.84 -3.68
CA LEU A 264 -3.88 10.72 -2.61
C LEU A 264 -2.91 11.83 -2.29
N VAL A 265 -1.62 11.50 -2.22
CA VAL A 265 -0.59 12.50 -1.97
C VAL A 265 -0.52 13.51 -3.11
N PHE A 266 -0.58 13.10 -4.38
CA PHE A 266 -0.59 14.06 -5.48
C PHE A 266 -1.85 14.91 -5.55
N SER A 267 -3.00 14.38 -5.13
CA SER A 267 -4.27 15.10 -5.21
C SER A 267 -4.43 16.11 -4.07
N TYR A 268 -3.91 15.80 -2.88
CA TYR A 268 -4.19 16.55 -1.64
C TYR A 268 -2.97 17.09 -0.92
N PHE A 269 -1.81 16.51 -1.18
CA PHE A 269 -0.54 16.86 -0.56
C PHE A 269 0.54 17.14 -1.65
N PRO A 270 0.24 17.87 -2.74
CA PRO A 270 1.12 17.96 -3.91
C PRO A 270 2.47 18.61 -3.60
N THR A 271 2.53 19.45 -2.57
CA THR A 271 3.77 20.11 -2.12
C THR A 271 4.57 19.28 -1.11
N GLN A 272 4.03 18.16 -0.62
CA GLN A 272 4.67 17.32 0.39
C GLN A 272 5.61 16.28 -0.25
N THR A 273 6.78 16.74 -0.73
CA THR A 273 7.80 15.90 -1.37
C THR A 273 8.20 14.71 -0.50
N ASN A 274 8.32 14.88 0.83
CA ASN A 274 8.65 13.79 1.74
C ASN A 274 7.63 12.63 1.72
N MET A 275 6.33 12.92 1.63
CA MET A 275 5.29 11.88 1.53
C MET A 275 5.41 11.10 0.22
N ILE A 276 5.65 11.82 -0.88
CA ILE A 276 5.85 11.25 -2.22
C ILE A 276 7.06 10.31 -2.22
N LEU A 277 8.17 10.74 -1.60
CA LEU A 277 9.39 9.94 -1.51
C LEU A 277 9.20 8.67 -0.68
N VAL A 278 8.48 8.74 0.46
CA VAL A 278 8.18 7.56 1.28
C VAL A 278 7.34 6.54 0.50
N LEU A 279 6.23 6.95 -0.11
CA LEU A 279 5.34 6.06 -0.86
C LEU A 279 6.00 5.52 -2.13
N GLY A 280 6.76 6.37 -2.83
CA GLY A 280 7.55 5.99 -3.99
C GLY A 280 8.62 4.96 -3.63
N TRP A 281 9.39 5.19 -2.56
CA TRP A 281 10.40 4.24 -2.11
C TRP A 281 9.78 2.95 -1.57
N TRP A 282 8.70 3.04 -0.79
CA TRP A 282 7.95 1.88 -0.31
C TRP A 282 7.51 0.97 -1.46
N GLY A 283 7.03 1.53 -2.57
CA GLY A 283 6.59 0.75 -3.72
C GLY A 283 7.70 -0.11 -4.35
N VAL A 284 8.94 0.36 -4.35
CA VAL A 284 10.12 -0.43 -4.79
C VAL A 284 10.47 -1.44 -3.70
N TRP A 285 10.60 -0.95 -2.47
CA TRP A 285 11.14 -1.70 -1.35
C TRP A 285 10.28 -2.91 -0.99
N GLN A 286 8.96 -2.74 -0.91
CA GLN A 286 8.03 -3.82 -0.57
C GLN A 286 8.11 -5.01 -1.54
N LEU A 287 8.43 -4.75 -2.82
CA LEU A 287 8.60 -5.82 -3.81
C LEU A 287 9.93 -6.55 -3.63
N GLY A 288 10.99 -5.82 -3.28
CA GLY A 288 12.30 -6.39 -2.96
C GLY A 288 12.24 -7.29 -1.73
N THR A 289 11.78 -6.76 -0.59
CA THR A 289 11.65 -7.52 0.66
C THR A 289 10.65 -8.65 0.53
N GLY A 290 9.48 -8.38 -0.05
CA GLY A 290 8.45 -9.37 -0.28
C GLY A 290 8.93 -10.51 -1.17
N GLY A 291 9.67 -10.18 -2.25
CA GLY A 291 10.27 -11.16 -3.15
C GLY A 291 11.32 -12.04 -2.47
N VAL A 292 12.23 -11.45 -1.68
CA VAL A 292 13.23 -12.20 -0.91
C VAL A 292 12.56 -13.13 0.09
N LEU A 293 11.59 -12.63 0.85
CA LEU A 293 10.86 -13.43 1.84
C LEU A 293 10.08 -14.57 1.18
N ALA A 294 9.37 -14.29 0.08
CA ALA A 294 8.65 -15.29 -0.69
C ALA A 294 9.59 -16.38 -1.21
N TRP A 295 10.77 -16.01 -1.72
CA TRP A 295 11.78 -16.95 -2.19
C TRP A 295 12.35 -17.82 -1.05
N LEU A 296 12.64 -17.24 0.11
CA LEU A 296 13.08 -17.99 1.30
C LEU A 296 12.03 -19.01 1.74
N TRP A 297 10.76 -18.60 1.76
CA TRP A 297 9.64 -19.45 2.14
C TRP A 297 9.29 -20.50 1.08
N ALA A 298 9.49 -20.22 -0.20
CA ALA A 298 9.29 -21.17 -1.30
C ALA A 298 10.20 -22.40 -1.16
N ARG A 299 11.38 -22.25 -0.55
CA ARG A 299 12.31 -23.36 -0.24
C ARG A 299 11.79 -24.31 0.84
N ARG A 300 10.81 -23.87 1.65
CA ARG A 300 10.20 -24.63 2.74
C ARG A 300 8.68 -24.57 2.61
N ARG A 301 8.13 -25.15 1.54
CA ARG A 301 6.69 -25.15 1.30
C ARG A 301 5.97 -25.81 2.50
N PRO A 302 4.91 -25.20 3.04
CA PRO A 302 4.17 -25.80 4.13
C PRO A 302 3.54 -27.11 3.67
N ALA A 303 3.48 -28.12 4.53
CA ALA A 303 2.67 -29.31 4.27
C ALA A 303 1.23 -28.89 4.00
N ALA A 304 0.56 -29.51 3.02
CA ALA A 304 -0.84 -29.24 2.73
C ALA A 304 -1.66 -29.46 4.01
N SER A 305 -2.31 -28.41 4.52
CA SER A 305 -3.09 -28.49 5.74
C SER A 305 -4.26 -29.46 5.55
N SER A 306 -4.33 -30.51 6.38
CA SER A 306 -5.38 -31.54 6.38
C SER A 306 -6.76 -31.06 6.86
N VAL A 307 -6.90 -29.78 7.20
CA VAL A 307 -8.04 -29.23 7.97
C VAL A 307 -9.28 -28.90 7.11
N TYR A 308 -9.19 -28.99 5.77
CA TYR A 308 -10.34 -28.77 4.88
C TYR A 308 -10.39 -29.81 3.77
N ARG A 309 -10.65 -31.08 4.14
CA ARG A 309 -11.31 -32.04 3.24
C ARG A 309 -12.79 -32.09 3.60
#